data_AF-A0A556N3C6-F1
#
_entry.id   AF-A0A556N3C6-F1
#
_cell.length_a   1.000
_cell.length_b   1.000
_cell.length_c   1.000
_cell.angle_alpha   90.00
_cell.angle_beta   90.00
_cell.angle_gamma   90.00
#
_symmetry.space_group_name_H-M   'P 1'
#
loop_
_entity.id
_entity.type
_entity.pdbx_description
1 polymer ?
#
loop_
_entity_poly.entity_id
_entity_poly.type
_entity_poly.pdbx_seq_one_letter_code
_entity_poly.pdbx_strand_id
1 'polypeptide(L)'
;MQHRGEIVERAIRKSGYPISQIARKLGKSRRWMYLMFDNSQVDLESIILIGRIIHHDFSEQIKELNAINPESFSEPESKYTKQNKDYWKNKYLKLLESYNTLLKKTNPE
;
A
#
# COMPACT_ATOMS: atom_id res chain seq x y z
N MET A 1 -22.81 -1.72 -17.23
CA MET A 1 -21.40 -1.49 -16.86
C MET A 1 -21.39 -0.75 -15.53
N GLN A 2 -20.55 -1.17 -14.59
CA GLN A 2 -20.50 -0.55 -13.27
C GLN A 2 -19.73 0.77 -13.34
N HIS A 3 -20.34 1.89 -12.92
CA HIS A 3 -19.70 3.20 -12.96
C HIS A 3 -18.75 3.38 -11.77
N ARG A 4 -17.45 3.13 -11.98
CA ARG A 4 -16.47 3.10 -10.87
C ARG A 4 -16.28 4.46 -10.21
N GLY A 5 -16.26 5.54 -11.00
CA GLY A 5 -16.10 6.90 -10.47
C GLY A 5 -17.19 7.29 -9.47
N GLU A 6 -18.43 6.87 -9.71
CA GLU A 6 -19.57 7.15 -8.81
C GLU A 6 -19.47 6.37 -7.49
N ILE A 7 -18.96 5.14 -7.56
CA ILE A 7 -18.74 4.30 -6.37
C ILE A 7 -17.68 4.94 -5.48
N VAL A 8 -16.58 5.39 -6.09
CA VAL A 8 -15.48 6.06 -5.39
C VAL A 8 -15.95 7.38 -4.80
N GLU A 9 -16.71 8.19 -5.54
CA GLU A 9 -17.24 9.45 -5.03
C GLU A 9 -18.12 9.22 -3.80
N ARG A 10 -19.03 8.25 -3.86
CA ARG A 10 -19.93 7.91 -2.75
C ARG A 10 -19.15 7.47 -1.52
N ALA A 11 -18.10 6.67 -1.69
CA ALA A 11 -17.23 6.24 -0.59
C ALA A 11 -16.47 7.41 0.03
N ILE A 12 -15.91 8.31 -0.79
CA ILE A 12 -15.21 9.52 -0.32
C ILE A 12 -16.16 10.44 0.46
N ARG A 13 -17.38 10.66 -0.05
CA ARG A 13 -18.36 11.52 0.63
C ARG A 13 -18.80 10.91 1.97
N LYS A 14 -18.92 9.58 2.06
CA LYS A 14 -19.26 8.86 3.30
C LYS A 14 -18.12 8.86 4.31
N SER A 15 -16.86 8.83 3.86
CA SER A 15 -15.70 8.79 4.76
C SER A 15 -15.43 10.11 5.47
N GLY A 16 -16.03 11.22 5.00
CA GLY A 16 -15.86 12.55 5.59
C GLY A 16 -14.53 13.21 5.26
N TYR A 17 -13.67 12.57 4.47
CA TYR A 17 -12.40 13.14 4.04
C TYR A 17 -12.62 14.25 3.00
N PRO A 18 -12.01 15.44 3.16
CA PRO A 18 -12.12 16.49 2.16
C PRO A 18 -11.42 16.08 0.87
N ILE A 19 -12.11 16.24 -0.27
CA ILE A 19 -11.62 15.90 -1.62
C ILE A 19 -10.26 16.55 -1.91
N SER A 20 -10.06 17.78 -1.42
CA SER A 20 -8.79 18.50 -1.55
C SER A 20 -7.60 17.79 -0.89
N GLN A 21 -7.82 17.16 0.27
CA GLN A 21 -6.79 16.42 0.99
C GLN A 21 -6.46 15.11 0.29
N ILE A 22 -7.46 14.41 -0.24
CA ILE A 22 -7.27 13.18 -1.01
C ILE A 22 -6.48 13.49 -2.28
N ALA A 23 -6.88 14.53 -3.03
CA ALA A 23 -6.17 14.97 -4.24
C ALA A 23 -4.71 15.30 -3.94
N ARG A 24 -4.43 16.01 -2.85
CA ARG A 24 -3.05 16.31 -2.41
C ARG A 24 -2.26 15.05 -2.07
N LYS A 25 -2.84 14.09 -1.35
CA LYS A 25 -2.18 12.81 -1.02
C LYS A 25 -1.89 11.96 -2.27
N LEU A 26 -2.72 12.07 -3.30
CA LEU A 26 -2.51 11.41 -4.60
C LEU A 26 -1.56 12.15 -5.54
N GLY A 27 -1.12 13.37 -5.19
CA GLY A 27 -0.35 14.22 -6.10
C GLY A 27 -1.14 14.67 -7.34
N LYS A 28 -2.47 14.80 -7.23
CA LYS A 28 -3.38 15.20 -8.31
C LYS A 28 -4.10 16.51 -7.98
N SER A 29 -4.67 17.14 -9.00
CA SER A 29 -5.50 18.34 -8.82
C SER A 29 -6.92 17.99 -8.37
N ARG A 30 -7.62 18.94 -7.73
CA ARG A 30 -9.05 18.76 -7.41
C ARG A 30 -9.90 18.52 -8.65
N ARG A 31 -9.57 19.20 -9.76
CA ARG A 31 -10.24 19.03 -11.06
C ARG A 31 -10.11 17.59 -11.57
N TRP A 32 -8.94 16.98 -11.41
CA TRP A 32 -8.73 15.57 -11.77
C TRP A 32 -9.68 14.65 -10.99
N MET A 33 -9.93 14.94 -9.70
CA MET A 33 -10.86 14.15 -8.90
C MET A 33 -12.30 14.20 -9.43
N TYR A 34 -12.78 15.39 -9.77
CA TYR A 34 -14.13 15.55 -10.33
C TYR A 34 -14.26 14.87 -11.69
N LEU A 35 -13.27 15.02 -12.57
CA LEU A 35 -13.25 14.31 -13.86
C LEU A 35 -13.19 12.78 -13.68
N MET A 36 -12.52 12.30 -12.64
CA MET A 36 -12.45 10.88 -12.33
C MET A 36 -13.79 10.34 -11.82
N PHE A 37 -14.56 11.13 -11.07
CA PHE A 37 -15.89 10.73 -10.61
C PHE A 37 -16.87 10.50 -11.77
N ASP A 38 -16.78 11.30 -12.82
CA ASP A 38 -17.58 11.16 -14.05
C ASP A 38 -17.09 10.05 -14.99
N ASN A 39 -15.96 9.39 -14.67
CA ASN A 39 -15.40 8.32 -15.50
C ASN A 39 -15.93 6.95 -15.05
N SER A 40 -16.58 6.24 -15.98
CA SER A 40 -17.09 4.89 -15.72
C SER A 40 -15.98 3.83 -15.56
N GLN A 41 -14.83 4.05 -16.20
CA GLN A 41 -13.68 3.13 -16.23
C GLN A 41 -12.48 3.77 -15.54
N VAL A 42 -12.60 3.98 -14.22
CA VAL A 42 -11.46 4.39 -13.40
C VAL A 42 -10.49 3.22 -13.25
N ASP A 43 -9.21 3.53 -13.43
CA ASP A 43 -8.11 2.60 -13.24
C ASP A 43 -8.10 2.03 -11.80
N LEU A 44 -7.85 0.73 -11.68
CA LEU A 44 -7.97 0.00 -10.42
C LEU A 44 -6.89 0.43 -9.41
N GLU A 45 -5.69 0.78 -9.87
CA GLU A 45 -4.62 1.26 -8.99
C GLU A 45 -5.03 2.56 -8.28
N SER A 46 -5.61 3.49 -9.04
CA SER A 46 -6.14 4.75 -8.48
C SER A 46 -7.21 4.52 -7.42
N ILE A 47 -8.11 3.53 -7.64
CA ILE A 47 -9.17 3.18 -6.69
C ILE A 47 -8.58 2.59 -5.41
N ILE A 48 -7.60 1.69 -5.52
CA ILE A 48 -6.92 1.09 -4.38
C ILE A 48 -6.21 2.16 -3.54
N LEU A 49 -5.48 3.09 -4.18
CA LEU A 49 -4.81 4.20 -3.49
C LEU A 49 -5.80 5.08 -2.73
N ILE A 50 -6.95 5.40 -3.36
CA ILE A 50 -8.01 6.15 -2.69
C ILE A 50 -8.56 5.36 -1.50
N GLY A 51 -8.84 4.07 -1.66
CA GLY A 51 -9.33 3.19 -0.60
C GLY A 51 -8.41 3.17 0.61
N ARG A 52 -7.09 3.12 0.39
CA ARG A 52 -6.09 3.25 1.46
C ARG A 52 -6.11 4.60 2.17
N ILE A 53 -6.35 5.69 1.43
CA ILE A 53 -6.41 7.05 2.02
C ILE A 53 -7.64 7.22 2.92
N ILE A 54 -8.78 6.64 2.52
CA ILE A 54 -10.05 6.80 3.24
C ILE A 54 -10.41 5.60 4.14
N HIS A 55 -9.53 4.60 4.23
CA HIS A 55 -9.74 3.34 4.93
C HIS A 55 -11.02 2.60 4.51
N HIS A 56 -11.28 2.54 3.20
CA HIS A 56 -12.44 1.89 2.61
C HIS A 56 -12.00 0.74 1.69
N ASP A 57 -12.59 -0.43 1.86
CA ASP A 57 -12.40 -1.56 0.95
C ASP A 57 -13.42 -1.52 -0.20
N PHE A 58 -12.91 -1.47 -1.42
CA PHE A 58 -13.71 -1.42 -2.64
C PHE A 58 -14.03 -2.80 -3.23
N SER A 59 -13.49 -3.89 -2.65
CA SER A 59 -13.57 -5.25 -3.21
C SER A 59 -15.00 -5.81 -3.24
N GLU A 60 -15.83 -5.42 -2.28
CA GLU A 60 -17.25 -5.79 -2.25
C GLU A 60 -18.04 -5.10 -3.38
N GLN A 61 -17.70 -3.86 -3.71
CA GLN A 61 -18.42 -3.11 -4.74
C GLN A 61 -17.87 -3.41 -6.13
N ILE A 62 -16.55 -3.55 -6.30
CA ILE A 62 -15.91 -3.70 -7.62
C ILE A 62 -15.36 -5.12 -7.74
N LYS A 63 -16.10 -5.98 -8.47
CA LYS A 63 -15.77 -7.42 -8.59
C LYS A 63 -14.37 -7.68 -9.14
N GLU A 64 -13.85 -6.80 -9.99
CA GLU A 64 -12.52 -6.90 -10.59
C GLU A 64 -11.38 -6.71 -9.57
N LEU A 65 -11.65 -6.02 -8.46
CA LEU A 65 -10.69 -5.93 -7.35
C LEU A 65 -10.55 -7.26 -6.61
N ASN A 66 -11.55 -8.13 -6.63
CA ASN A 66 -11.43 -9.47 -6.04
C ASN A 66 -10.46 -10.37 -6.81
N ALA A 67 -10.27 -10.16 -8.11
CA ALA A 67 -9.21 -10.85 -8.87
C ALA A 67 -7.81 -10.34 -8.49
N ILE A 68 -7.75 -9.11 -7.95
CA ILE A 68 -6.55 -8.45 -7.43
C ILE A 68 -6.48 -8.67 -5.89
N ASN A 69 -7.33 -9.54 -5.30
CA ASN A 69 -7.59 -9.56 -3.86
C ASN A 69 -6.29 -9.53 -3.03
N PRO A 70 -6.12 -8.49 -2.21
CA PRO A 70 -4.88 -8.17 -1.54
C PRO A 70 -4.83 -8.75 -0.12
N GLU A 71 -4.69 -10.08 0.01
CA GLU A 71 -3.79 -10.57 1.08
C GLU A 71 -2.32 -10.13 0.83
N SER A 72 -2.09 -9.38 -0.26
CA SER A 72 -0.80 -8.84 -0.69
C SER A 72 -0.59 -7.34 -0.42
N PHE A 73 -1.60 -6.61 0.11
CA PHE A 73 -1.46 -5.17 0.36
C PHE A 73 -2.09 -4.63 1.67
N SER A 74 -2.53 -5.49 2.59
CA SER A 74 -2.10 -5.23 3.96
C SER A 74 -0.57 -5.30 3.92
N GLU A 75 0.11 -4.31 4.48
CA GLU A 75 1.52 -4.52 4.82
C GLU A 75 1.56 -5.88 5.54
N PRO A 76 2.40 -6.85 5.12
CA PRO A 76 2.29 -8.20 5.63
C PRO A 76 2.83 -8.21 7.07
N GLU A 77 2.02 -7.75 8.03
CA GLU A 77 2.25 -7.97 9.45
C GLU A 77 2.25 -9.47 9.77
N SER A 78 1.89 -10.34 8.82
CA SER A 78 1.78 -11.79 9.05
C SER A 78 2.81 -12.68 8.32
N LYS A 79 3.58 -12.21 7.33
CA LYS A 79 4.69 -13.03 6.76
C LYS A 79 6.01 -12.90 7.52
N TYR A 80 6.13 -11.88 8.37
CA TYR A 80 7.23 -11.72 9.30
C TYR A 80 6.74 -12.09 10.70
N THR A 81 6.51 -13.37 10.95
CA THR A 81 6.43 -13.86 12.33
C THR A 81 7.68 -13.42 13.08
N LYS A 82 7.59 -13.20 14.39
CA LYS A 82 8.74 -12.84 15.24
C LYS A 82 9.96 -13.74 14.97
N GLN A 83 9.71 -15.02 14.72
CA GLN A 83 10.71 -16.01 14.27
C GLN A 83 11.42 -15.65 12.97
N ASN A 84 10.71 -15.18 11.93
CA ASN A 84 11.32 -14.77 10.67
C ASN A 84 12.19 -13.51 10.85
N LYS A 85 11.72 -12.55 11.65
CA LYS A 85 12.50 -11.34 11.99
C LYS A 85 13.77 -11.68 12.77
N ASP A 86 13.66 -12.57 13.76
CA ASP A 86 14.81 -13.03 14.56
C ASP A 86 15.80 -13.85 13.71
N TYR A 87 15.31 -14.66 12.77
CA TYR A 87 16.14 -15.43 11.84
C TYR A 87 17.04 -14.52 10.99
N TRP A 88 16.46 -13.51 10.32
CA TRP A 88 17.23 -12.59 9.48
C TRP A 88 18.14 -11.68 10.30
N LYS A 89 17.70 -11.24 11.49
CA LYS A 89 18.53 -10.48 12.44
C LYS A 89 19.78 -11.28 12.84
N ASN A 90 19.61 -12.54 13.23
CA ASN A 90 20.71 -13.40 13.66
C ASN A 90 21.65 -13.74 12.49
N LYS A 91 21.12 -13.94 11.28
CA LYS A 91 21.93 -14.15 10.08
C LYS A 91 22.82 -12.94 9.77
N TYR A 92 22.27 -11.73 9.90
CA TYR A 92 23.03 -10.50 9.73
C TYR A 92 24.12 -10.31 10.81
N LEU A 93 23.79 -10.57 12.07
CA LEU A 93 24.77 -10.50 13.18
C LEU A 93 25.95 -11.45 12.97
N LYS A 94 25.70 -12.70 12.60
CA LYS A 94 26.76 -13.67 12.30
C LYS A 94 27.69 -13.22 11.17
N LEU A 95 27.13 -12.57 10.15
CA LEU A 95 27.91 -12.04 9.04
C LEU A 95 28.81 -10.89 9.48
N LEU A 96 28.32 -9.99 10.34
CA LEU A 96 29.12 -8.91 10.90
C LEU A 96 30.24 -9.44 11.79
N GLU A 97 29.95 -10.43 12.62
CA GLU A 97 30.96 -11.08 13.47
C GLU A 97 32.04 -11.74 12.63
N SER A 98 31.67 -12.52 11.61
CA SER A 98 32.65 -13.17 10.74
C SER A 98 33.50 -12.15 10.00
N TYR A 99 32.89 -11.08 9.47
CA TYR A 99 33.61 -9.97 8.85
C TYR A 99 34.60 -9.30 9.81
N ASN A 100 34.17 -9.00 11.04
CA ASN A 100 35.04 -8.41 12.06
C ASN A 100 36.19 -9.35 12.46
N THR A 101 35.96 -10.67 12.52
CA THR A 101 37.05 -11.63 12.79
C THR A 101 38.06 -11.68 11.65
N LEU A 102 37.61 -11.57 10.40
CA LEU A 102 38.51 -11.50 9.24
C LEU A 102 39.32 -10.20 9.23
N LEU A 103 38.69 -9.07 9.56
CA LEU A 103 39.38 -7.79 9.72
C LEU A 103 40.46 -7.86 10.81
N LYS A 104 40.15 -8.44 11.97
CA LYS A 104 41.13 -8.62 13.06
C LYS A 104 42.28 -9.56 12.70
N LYS A 105 42.05 -10.54 11.83
CA LYS A 105 43.11 -11.43 11.33
C LYS A 105 43.99 -10.76 10.27
N THR A 106 43.45 -9.81 9.52
CA THR A 106 44.15 -9.13 8.42
C THR A 106 44.89 -7.87 8.89
N ASN A 107 44.43 -7.23 9.97
CA ASN A 107 45.16 -6.23 10.73
C ASN A 107 45.47 -6.75 12.15
N PRO A 108 46.49 -7.60 12.33
CA PRO A 108 47.05 -7.82 13.66
C PRO A 108 47.73 -6.53 14.11
N GLU A 109 47.50 -6.11 15.36
CA GLU A 109 48.34 -5.09 16.00
C GLU A 109 49.78 -5.56 16.17
#